data_AF-A0A0B7JS08-F1
#
_entry.id   AF-A0A0B7JS08-F1
#
_cell.length_a   1.000
_cell.length_b   1.000
_cell.length_c   1.000
_cell.angle_alpha   90.00
_cell.angle_beta   90.00
_cell.angle_gamma   90.00
#
_symmetry.space_group_name_H-M   'P 1'
#
loop_
_entity.id
_entity.type
_entity.pdbx_description
1 polymer ?
#
loop_
_entity_poly.entity_id
_entity_poly.type
_entity_poly.pdbx_seq_one_letter_code
_entity_poly.pdbx_strand_id
1 'polypeptide(L)'
;MGIVDAQALGGSTIRGALHVYLQDVIPGISLEALHHMPCFSSKHRRNLIGDLADVFATAFNHGKLPKSANNGSQSVFSRGIVGKSLTERLSLLQTLSGPESKYVQKVRQQAEVIESKMPWCFTHGDLVPANIMVNPDTGHLTGLIDWAEGEWLPLGTNLYGLEEVFGQVSSDGKTFKYYEDHLYLRAKFWNRFTVLAASSPPVFQPRSFMEHVRTGRTLGILLWRGIAFDDGKIDRVVTEDRDELEIFKLRLFLEAPTPPDFNWRHRSWLSCIWLLRFVFYRPPSAKSKVVEVKVAEDKITEVDIEYGGKCVAD
;
A
#
# COMPACT_ATOMS: atom_id res chain seq x y z
N MET A 1 16.44 28.04 -1.65
CA MET A 1 15.51 29.02 -1.04
C MET A 1 14.46 29.35 -2.08
N GLY A 2 13.31 28.68 -2.04
CA GLY A 2 12.14 29.07 -2.82
C GLY A 2 11.18 29.77 -1.88
N ILE A 3 10.87 31.03 -2.17
CA ILE A 3 9.84 31.80 -1.49
C ILE A 3 8.51 31.38 -2.12
N VAL A 4 7.56 30.92 -1.29
CA VAL A 4 6.17 30.71 -1.74
C VAL A 4 5.38 31.92 -1.27
N ASP A 5 4.94 32.71 -2.22
CA ASP A 5 4.19 33.95 -2.04
C ASP A 5 2.72 33.60 -1.79
N ALA A 6 2.20 33.96 -0.61
CA ALA A 6 0.80 33.71 -0.23
C ALA A 6 0.02 35.04 -0.33
N GLN A 7 -0.45 35.39 -1.54
CA GLN A 7 -1.43 36.45 -1.69
C GLN A 7 -2.83 35.96 -1.34
N ALA A 8 -3.26 36.39 -0.14
CA ALA A 8 -4.58 36.86 0.28
C ALA A 8 -5.83 36.07 -0.12
N LEU A 9 -6.65 35.71 0.89
CA LEU A 9 -8.07 36.10 0.97
C LEU A 9 -8.61 35.91 2.41
N GLY A 10 -8.91 37.03 3.08
CA GLY A 10 -10.08 37.23 3.93
C GLY A 10 -10.28 36.37 5.19
N GLY A 11 -9.88 36.91 6.34
CA GLY A 11 -10.77 37.05 7.51
C GLY A 11 -11.30 35.78 8.20
N SER A 12 -10.42 35.02 8.87
CA SER A 12 -10.70 34.34 10.15
C SER A 12 -9.39 33.71 10.64
N THR A 13 -8.89 34.16 11.78
CA THR A 13 -7.60 33.73 12.37
C THR A 13 -7.72 32.31 12.93
N ILE A 14 -7.73 31.30 12.05
CA ILE A 14 -7.46 29.92 12.46
C ILE A 14 -5.95 29.82 12.63
N ARG A 15 -5.48 29.88 13.88
CA ARG A 15 -4.09 29.53 14.22
C ARG A 15 -3.90 28.03 13.99
N GLY A 16 -3.56 27.65 12.75
CA GLY A 16 -3.10 26.30 12.44
C GLY A 16 -1.66 26.12 12.90
N ALA A 17 -1.38 25.07 13.68
CA ALA A 17 -0.01 24.65 13.95
C ALA A 17 0.55 23.96 12.69
N LEU A 18 1.71 24.41 12.19
CA LEU A 18 2.43 23.70 11.15
C LEU A 18 3.30 22.63 11.80
N HIS A 19 2.94 21.36 11.60
CA HIS A 19 3.78 20.26 12.04
C HIS A 19 4.85 19.97 10.99
N VAL A 20 6.13 20.09 11.38
CA VAL A 20 7.26 19.78 10.51
C VAL A 20 7.89 18.47 10.98
N TYR A 21 7.94 17.51 10.08
CA TYR A 21 8.55 16.21 10.33
C TYR A 21 9.91 16.15 9.63
N LEU A 22 10.95 15.77 10.37
CA LEU A 22 12.29 15.55 9.83
C LEU A 22 12.54 14.04 9.71
N GLN A 23 12.95 13.62 8.52
CA GLN A 23 13.38 12.26 8.24
C GLN A 23 14.73 12.28 7.54
N ASP A 24 15.56 11.27 7.83
CA ASP A 24 16.77 11.03 7.05
C ASP A 24 16.38 10.72 5.60
N VAL A 25 17.22 11.16 4.66
CA VAL A 25 17.02 10.85 3.24
C VAL A 25 17.08 9.34 3.05
N ILE A 26 16.00 8.75 2.55
CA ILE A 26 15.95 7.33 2.20
C ILE A 26 16.94 7.10 1.03
N PRO A 27 17.94 6.22 1.18
CA PRO A 27 18.96 6.03 0.17
C PRO A 27 18.42 5.32 -1.07
N GLY A 28 19.11 5.46 -2.20
CA GLY A 28 18.76 4.82 -3.47
C GLY A 28 18.04 5.76 -4.43
N ILE A 29 17.35 5.18 -5.42
CA ILE A 29 16.56 5.88 -6.43
C ILE A 29 15.13 5.31 -6.45
N SER A 30 14.17 6.04 -7.03
CA SER A 30 12.84 5.47 -7.22
C SER A 30 12.87 4.30 -8.21
N LEU A 31 11.93 3.37 -8.07
CA LEU A 31 11.76 2.26 -9.02
C LEU A 31 11.45 2.81 -10.43
N GLU A 32 10.69 3.90 -10.50
CA GLU A 32 10.45 4.62 -11.76
C GLU A 32 11.76 5.05 -12.43
N ALA A 33 12.68 5.68 -11.70
CA ALA A 33 13.99 6.05 -12.24
C ALA A 33 14.81 4.82 -12.63
N LEU A 34 14.76 3.74 -11.84
CA LEU A 34 15.46 2.49 -12.15
C LEU A 34 14.98 1.85 -13.45
N HIS A 35 13.69 1.95 -13.81
CA HIS A 35 13.16 1.39 -15.07
C HIS A 35 13.88 1.92 -16.32
N HIS A 36 14.45 3.13 -16.25
CA HIS A 36 15.18 3.76 -17.35
C HIS A 36 16.69 3.43 -17.35
N MET A 37 17.18 2.69 -16.36
CA MET A 37 18.60 2.36 -16.27
C MET A 37 18.95 1.08 -17.04
N PRO A 38 20.09 1.03 -17.74
CA PRO A 38 20.55 -0.18 -18.43
C PRO A 38 20.80 -1.38 -17.50
N CYS A 39 21.03 -1.14 -16.20
CA CYS A 39 21.25 -2.21 -15.23
C CYS A 39 19.96 -2.94 -14.83
N PHE A 40 18.79 -2.34 -15.07
CA PHE A 40 17.52 -2.90 -14.62
C PHE A 40 17.25 -4.25 -15.29
N SER A 41 17.06 -5.27 -14.46
CA SER A 41 17.04 -6.65 -14.91
C SER A 41 16.11 -7.51 -14.08
N SER A 42 15.88 -8.75 -14.53
CA SER A 42 15.10 -9.73 -13.76
C SER A 42 15.66 -9.93 -12.35
N LYS A 43 16.98 -9.82 -12.13
CA LYS A 43 17.57 -9.90 -10.78
C LYS A 43 17.04 -8.80 -9.86
N HIS A 44 16.98 -7.56 -10.34
CA HIS A 44 16.47 -6.42 -9.58
C HIS A 44 15.02 -6.63 -9.19
N ARG A 45 14.17 -6.97 -10.17
CA ARG A 45 12.74 -7.27 -9.93
C ARG A 45 12.55 -8.39 -8.91
N ARG A 46 13.34 -9.46 -9.03
CA ARG A 46 13.28 -10.58 -8.09
C ARG A 46 13.62 -10.15 -6.66
N ASN A 47 14.63 -9.31 -6.48
CA ASN A 47 15.05 -8.86 -5.15
C ASN A 47 13.97 -7.96 -4.54
N LEU A 48 13.53 -6.94 -5.27
CA LEU A 48 12.44 -6.06 -4.86
C LEU A 48 11.17 -6.81 -4.45
N ILE A 49 10.74 -7.79 -5.26
CA ILE A 49 9.54 -8.57 -4.97
C ILE A 49 9.68 -9.42 -3.70
N GLY A 50 10.90 -9.88 -3.38
CA GLY A 50 11.17 -10.52 -2.11
C GLY A 50 10.98 -9.56 -0.94
N ASP A 51 11.56 -8.37 -1.04
CA ASP A 51 11.50 -7.36 0.02
C ASP A 51 10.08 -6.81 0.22
N LEU A 52 9.32 -6.59 -0.87
CA LEU A 52 7.91 -6.22 -0.79
C LEU A 52 7.07 -7.31 -0.13
N ALA A 53 7.35 -8.60 -0.37
CA ALA A 53 6.67 -9.67 0.34
C ALA A 53 6.88 -9.59 1.87
N ASP A 54 8.08 -9.17 2.30
CA ASP A 54 8.41 -8.96 3.71
C ASP A 54 7.64 -7.75 4.28
N VAL A 55 7.50 -6.65 3.52
CA VAL A 55 6.68 -5.49 3.91
C VAL A 55 5.21 -5.88 4.08
N PHE A 56 4.62 -6.57 3.10
CA PHE A 56 3.22 -7.01 3.16
C PHE A 56 2.98 -8.02 4.28
N ALA A 57 3.92 -8.95 4.50
CA ALA A 57 3.82 -9.89 5.62
C ALA A 57 3.93 -9.19 6.98
N THR A 58 4.77 -8.15 7.07
CA THR A 58 4.87 -7.32 8.28
C THR A 58 3.55 -6.61 8.55
N ALA A 59 2.95 -5.98 7.53
CA ALA A 59 1.66 -5.32 7.66
C ALA A 59 0.54 -6.30 8.07
N PHE A 60 0.55 -7.51 7.52
CA PHE A 60 -0.37 -8.59 7.90
C PHE A 60 -0.19 -9.04 9.35
N ASN A 61 1.05 -9.31 9.77
CA ASN A 61 1.36 -9.80 11.12
C ASN A 61 1.05 -8.76 12.22
N HIS A 62 1.04 -7.47 11.86
CA HIS A 62 0.61 -6.37 12.75
C HIS A 62 -0.84 -5.92 12.47
N GLY A 63 -1.56 -6.66 11.63
CA GLY A 63 -2.94 -6.39 11.26
C GLY A 63 -3.87 -6.49 12.46
N LYS A 64 -4.90 -5.64 12.48
CA LYS A 64 -5.89 -5.56 13.55
C LYS A 64 -7.21 -6.16 13.07
N LEU A 65 -7.81 -7.03 13.87
CA LEU A 65 -9.17 -7.49 13.59
C LEU A 65 -10.19 -6.42 14.01
N PRO A 66 -11.26 -6.21 13.23
CA PRO A 66 -12.41 -5.46 13.69
C PRO A 66 -12.97 -6.16 14.93
N LYS A 67 -13.18 -5.43 16.04
CA LYS A 67 -13.96 -5.98 17.15
C LYS A 67 -15.41 -6.16 16.66
N SER A 68 -16.04 -7.27 17.06
CA SER A 68 -17.48 -7.48 16.86
C SER A 68 -18.24 -6.28 17.44
N ALA A 69 -19.12 -5.69 16.63
CA ALA A 69 -19.95 -4.53 16.99
C ALA A 69 -20.90 -4.78 18.20
N ASN A 70 -20.92 -6.00 18.74
CA ASN A 70 -21.86 -6.41 19.79
C ASN A 70 -21.67 -5.72 21.15
N ASN A 71 -20.61 -4.94 21.38
CA ASN A 71 -20.37 -4.26 22.68
C ASN A 71 -20.16 -2.74 22.58
N GLY A 72 -20.67 -2.07 21.54
CA GLY A 72 -20.64 -0.58 21.46
C GLY A 72 -19.24 0.05 21.44
N SER A 73 -18.17 -0.75 21.40
CA SER A 73 -16.79 -0.30 21.33
C SER A 73 -16.48 0.14 19.90
N GLN A 74 -16.20 1.43 19.74
CA GLN A 74 -15.53 2.00 18.57
C GLN A 74 -14.37 1.11 18.10
N SER A 75 -14.11 1.08 16.78
CA SER A 75 -12.96 0.36 16.22
C SER A 75 -11.66 0.80 16.92
N VAL A 76 -10.79 -0.15 17.25
CA VAL A 76 -9.53 0.09 18.01
C VAL A 76 -8.53 0.97 17.24
N PHE A 77 -8.84 1.33 15.98
CA PHE A 77 -8.00 2.11 15.10
C PHE A 77 -8.87 2.97 14.17
N SER A 78 -8.33 4.12 13.75
CA SER A 78 -8.95 4.98 12.75
C SER A 78 -8.79 4.35 11.37
N ARG A 79 -9.90 4.11 10.68
CA ARG A 79 -9.95 3.50 9.34
C ARG A 79 -9.53 4.44 8.19
N GLY A 80 -9.04 5.66 8.48
CA GLY A 80 -8.67 6.63 7.45
C GLY A 80 -9.85 7.13 6.59
N ILE A 81 -9.55 7.69 5.40
CA ILE A 81 -10.55 8.27 4.50
C ILE A 81 -11.19 7.16 3.65
N VAL A 82 -10.38 6.35 2.97
CA VAL A 82 -10.89 5.26 2.12
C VAL A 82 -11.57 4.20 2.97
N GLY A 83 -10.99 3.82 4.10
CA GLY A 83 -11.55 2.76 4.95
C GLY A 83 -12.87 3.13 5.63
N LYS A 84 -13.17 4.42 5.83
CA LYS A 84 -14.49 4.89 6.30
C LYS A 84 -15.53 4.98 5.19
N SER A 85 -15.09 5.08 3.93
CA SER A 85 -15.95 5.35 2.78
C SER A 85 -16.06 4.15 1.80
N LEU A 86 -15.69 2.95 2.24
CA LEU A 86 -15.69 1.75 1.39
C LEU A 86 -17.07 1.47 0.78
N THR A 87 -18.15 1.60 1.56
CA THR A 87 -19.52 1.34 1.10
C THR A 87 -19.98 2.37 0.06
N GLU A 88 -19.68 3.66 0.29
CA GLU A 88 -19.98 4.75 -0.65
C GLU A 88 -19.19 4.57 -1.94
N ARG A 89 -17.89 4.26 -1.85
CA ARG A 89 -17.02 4.02 -3.02
C ARG A 89 -17.46 2.79 -3.82
N LEU A 90 -17.90 1.72 -3.15
CA LEU A 90 -18.49 0.55 -3.82
C LEU A 90 -19.84 0.86 -4.48
N SER A 91 -20.60 1.80 -3.93
CA SER A 91 -21.83 2.29 -4.57
C SER A 91 -21.50 3.12 -5.82
N LEU A 92 -20.48 3.97 -5.75
CA LEU A 92 -19.98 4.73 -6.90
C LEU A 92 -19.52 3.80 -8.03
N LEU A 93 -18.72 2.77 -7.71
CA LEU A 93 -18.22 1.80 -8.69
C LEU A 93 -19.31 0.99 -9.42
N GLN A 94 -20.56 0.98 -8.94
CA GLN A 94 -21.67 0.31 -9.63
C GLN A 94 -22.08 1.02 -10.92
N THR A 95 -21.65 2.27 -11.12
CA THR A 95 -21.92 3.00 -12.36
C THR A 95 -20.95 2.60 -13.48
N LEU A 96 -19.94 1.76 -13.20
CA LEU A 96 -19.09 1.18 -14.24
C LEU A 96 -19.92 0.24 -15.13
N SER A 97 -19.96 0.52 -16.43
CA SER A 97 -20.80 -0.18 -17.40
C SER A 97 -20.06 -1.24 -18.23
N GLY A 98 -18.74 -1.39 -18.06
CA GLY A 98 -17.94 -2.34 -18.83
C GLY A 98 -17.86 -3.74 -18.22
N PRO A 99 -16.98 -4.60 -18.78
CA PRO A 99 -16.74 -5.97 -18.28
C PRO A 99 -16.34 -6.03 -16.81
N GLU A 100 -15.83 -4.94 -16.24
CA GLU A 100 -15.43 -4.80 -14.85
C GLU A 100 -16.58 -4.87 -13.84
N SER A 101 -17.83 -4.61 -14.26
CA SER A 101 -19.04 -4.66 -13.43
C SER A 101 -19.23 -6.00 -12.71
N LYS A 102 -18.84 -7.13 -13.35
CA LYS A 102 -18.87 -8.47 -12.73
C LYS A 102 -18.01 -8.56 -11.47
N TYR A 103 -16.88 -7.84 -11.42
CA TYR A 103 -16.00 -7.80 -10.26
C TYR A 103 -16.55 -6.90 -9.16
N VAL A 104 -17.18 -5.78 -9.51
CA VAL A 104 -17.87 -4.91 -8.55
C VAL A 104 -18.97 -5.68 -7.82
N GLN A 105 -19.79 -6.44 -8.56
CA GLN A 105 -20.83 -7.28 -7.97
C GLN A 105 -20.25 -8.34 -7.01
N LYS A 106 -19.18 -9.02 -7.43
CA LYS A 106 -18.49 -10.03 -6.60
C LYS A 106 -17.93 -9.43 -5.30
N VAL A 107 -17.28 -8.27 -5.38
CA VAL A 107 -16.72 -7.59 -4.20
C VAL A 107 -17.85 -7.14 -3.26
N ARG A 108 -18.93 -6.57 -3.80
CA ARG A 108 -20.09 -6.15 -3.02
C ARG A 108 -20.71 -7.30 -2.22
N GLN A 109 -20.86 -8.47 -2.84
CA GLN A 109 -21.38 -9.67 -2.16
C GLN A 109 -20.52 -10.14 -0.98
N GLN A 110 -19.24 -9.75 -0.94
CA GLN A 110 -18.30 -10.10 0.12
C GLN A 110 -17.88 -8.90 0.98
N ALA A 111 -18.42 -7.70 0.74
CA ALA A 111 -17.95 -6.47 1.38
C ALA A 111 -18.07 -6.54 2.91
N GLU A 112 -19.22 -6.98 3.42
CA GLU A 112 -19.43 -7.17 4.86
C GLU A 112 -18.41 -8.16 5.47
N VAL A 113 -18.13 -9.26 4.76
CA VAL A 113 -17.15 -10.25 5.21
C VAL A 113 -15.74 -9.65 5.21
N ILE A 114 -15.36 -8.92 4.16
CA ILE A 114 -14.06 -8.25 4.09
C ILE A 114 -13.92 -7.25 5.24
N GLU A 115 -14.92 -6.41 5.47
CA GLU A 115 -14.84 -5.38 6.51
C GLU A 115 -14.87 -5.93 7.93
N SER A 116 -15.64 -6.99 8.19
CA SER A 116 -15.86 -7.53 9.55
C SER A 116 -14.92 -8.66 9.94
N LYS A 117 -14.36 -9.39 8.97
CA LYS A 117 -13.59 -10.62 9.22
C LYS A 117 -12.14 -10.53 8.79
N MET A 118 -11.78 -9.69 7.82
CA MET A 118 -10.38 -9.61 7.40
C MET A 118 -9.54 -8.78 8.37
N PRO A 119 -8.27 -9.14 8.58
CA PRO A 119 -7.33 -8.25 9.26
C PRO A 119 -7.22 -6.93 8.51
N TRP A 120 -7.36 -5.82 9.23
CA TRP A 120 -7.07 -4.49 8.72
C TRP A 120 -5.58 -4.26 8.89
N CYS A 121 -4.88 -4.04 7.78
CA CYS A 121 -3.44 -3.83 7.74
C CYS A 121 -3.18 -2.34 7.54
N PHE A 122 -2.08 -1.83 8.10
CA PHE A 122 -1.63 -0.50 7.73
C PHE A 122 -1.08 -0.55 6.29
N THR A 123 -1.62 0.28 5.42
CA THR A 123 -1.34 0.30 3.98
C THR A 123 -0.67 1.61 3.59
N HIS A 124 0.03 1.61 2.45
CA HIS A 124 0.70 2.80 1.95
C HIS A 124 -0.28 3.86 1.42
N GLY A 125 -1.37 3.41 0.78
CA GLY A 125 -2.37 4.28 0.18
C GLY A 125 -2.00 4.80 -1.23
N ASP A 126 -0.71 4.95 -1.53
CA ASP A 126 -0.23 5.28 -2.88
C ASP A 126 1.04 4.50 -3.30
N LEU A 127 0.92 3.17 -3.41
CA LEU A 127 2.07 2.32 -3.72
C LEU A 127 2.35 2.27 -5.24
N VAL A 128 2.96 3.34 -5.76
CA VAL A 128 3.39 3.47 -7.17
C VAL A 128 4.93 3.42 -7.31
N PRO A 129 5.48 3.14 -8.50
CA PRO A 129 6.93 3.05 -8.70
C PRO A 129 7.73 4.29 -8.28
N ALA A 130 7.15 5.49 -8.35
CA ALA A 130 7.78 6.72 -7.88
C ALA A 130 8.03 6.71 -6.36
N ASN A 131 7.17 6.04 -5.58
CA ASN A 131 7.20 6.00 -4.12
C ASN A 131 8.01 4.83 -3.55
N ILE A 132 8.57 3.98 -4.42
CA ILE A 132 9.35 2.79 -4.02
C ILE A 132 10.83 3.10 -4.23
N MET A 133 11.59 3.19 -3.14
CA MET A 133 13.03 3.45 -3.18
C MET A 133 13.81 2.13 -3.24
N VAL A 134 14.77 2.05 -4.15
CA VAL A 134 15.56 0.85 -4.42
C VAL A 134 17.05 1.18 -4.55
N ASN A 135 17.89 0.24 -4.13
CA ASN A 135 19.31 0.27 -4.42
C ASN A 135 19.54 -0.10 -5.91
N PRO A 136 20.15 0.77 -6.73
CA PRO A 136 20.26 0.56 -8.17
C PRO A 136 21.20 -0.57 -8.60
N ASP A 137 22.12 -1.00 -7.71
CA ASP A 137 23.09 -2.06 -8.01
C ASP A 137 22.53 -3.45 -7.71
N THR A 138 21.60 -3.53 -6.75
CA THR A 138 21.11 -4.80 -6.21
C THR A 138 19.61 -5.01 -6.44
N GLY A 139 18.85 -3.94 -6.61
CA GLY A 139 17.39 -3.95 -6.70
C GLY A 139 16.68 -4.26 -5.39
N HIS A 140 17.39 -4.18 -4.25
CA HIS A 140 16.77 -4.30 -2.93
C HIS A 140 15.99 -3.03 -2.57
N LEU A 141 14.85 -3.21 -1.90
CA LEU A 141 14.06 -2.13 -1.35
C LEU A 141 14.88 -1.43 -0.26
N THR A 142 15.00 -0.10 -0.36
CA THR A 142 15.64 0.74 0.65
C THR A 142 14.64 1.52 1.49
N GLY A 143 13.44 1.76 0.96
CA GLY A 143 12.34 2.37 1.71
C GLY A 143 11.11 2.65 0.85
N LEU A 144 10.04 3.08 1.51
CA LEU A 144 8.84 3.62 0.88
C LEU A 144 8.70 5.07 1.34
N ILE A 145 8.43 5.98 0.41
CA ILE A 145 8.24 7.42 0.65
C ILE A 145 6.79 7.81 0.38
N ASP A 146 6.41 9.01 0.82
CA ASP A 146 5.08 9.57 0.59
C ASP A 146 3.94 8.77 1.23
N TRP A 147 3.98 8.68 2.57
CA TRP A 147 2.97 8.02 3.39
C TRP A 147 1.72 8.90 3.64
N ALA A 148 1.50 9.96 2.86
CA ALA A 148 0.39 10.88 3.07
C ALA A 148 -0.98 10.18 3.02
N GLU A 149 -1.12 9.18 2.14
CA GLU A 149 -2.32 8.35 1.97
C GLU A 149 -2.34 7.11 2.89
N GLY A 150 -1.38 7.00 3.82
CA GLY A 150 -1.22 5.83 4.67
C GLY A 150 -2.41 5.62 5.62
N GLU A 151 -3.15 4.52 5.44
CA GLU A 151 -4.29 4.22 6.28
C GLU A 151 -4.51 2.72 6.54
N TRP A 152 -5.37 2.41 7.51
CA TRP A 152 -5.77 1.04 7.81
C TRP A 152 -6.84 0.58 6.82
N LEU A 153 -6.59 -0.48 6.08
CA LEU A 153 -7.53 -1.09 5.12
C LEU A 153 -7.58 -2.61 5.25
N PRO A 154 -8.67 -3.26 4.81
CA PRO A 154 -8.73 -4.71 4.79
C PRO A 154 -7.56 -5.33 4.02
N LEU A 155 -7.03 -6.44 4.54
CA LEU A 155 -5.96 -7.19 3.89
C LEU A 155 -6.32 -7.51 2.44
N GLY A 156 -5.36 -7.26 1.57
CA GLY A 156 -5.48 -7.47 0.14
C GLY A 156 -5.73 -6.18 -0.63
N THR A 157 -6.31 -5.15 0.00
CA THR A 157 -6.60 -3.89 -0.69
C THR A 157 -5.34 -3.24 -1.27
N ASN A 158 -4.23 -3.20 -0.53
CA ASN A 158 -2.95 -2.64 -1.03
C ASN A 158 -2.26 -3.48 -2.13
N LEU A 159 -2.77 -4.67 -2.48
CA LEU A 159 -2.16 -5.52 -3.51
C LEU A 159 -2.30 -4.96 -4.93
N TYR A 160 -3.11 -3.91 -5.14
CA TYR A 160 -3.13 -3.19 -6.43
C TYR A 160 -1.73 -2.65 -6.77
N GLY A 161 -0.97 -2.16 -5.79
CA GLY A 161 0.37 -1.63 -6.00
C GLY A 161 1.38 -2.67 -6.47
N LEU A 162 1.17 -3.96 -6.16
CA LEU A 162 2.02 -5.01 -6.73
C LEU A 162 1.82 -5.17 -8.24
N GLU A 163 0.62 -4.91 -8.75
CA GLU A 163 0.34 -4.96 -10.18
C GLU A 163 1.18 -3.93 -10.94
N GLU A 164 1.39 -2.75 -10.35
CA GLU A 164 2.29 -1.71 -10.88
C GLU A 164 3.75 -2.18 -10.92
N VAL A 165 4.20 -2.96 -9.92
CA VAL A 165 5.59 -3.45 -9.84
C VAL A 165 5.85 -4.64 -10.79
N PHE A 166 4.80 -5.34 -11.22
CA PHE A 166 4.93 -6.46 -12.16
C PHE A 166 5.07 -6.03 -13.63
N GLY A 167 4.99 -4.74 -13.92
CA GLY A 167 5.12 -4.21 -15.27
C GLY A 167 5.57 -2.76 -15.28
N GLN A 168 5.32 -2.12 -16.41
CA GLN A 168 5.60 -0.70 -16.60
C GLN A 168 4.64 -0.10 -17.61
N VAL A 169 4.43 1.20 -17.50
CA VAL A 169 3.75 1.99 -18.53
C VAL A 169 4.67 2.06 -19.76
N SER A 170 4.09 1.99 -20.96
CA SER A 170 4.82 2.18 -22.21
C SER A 170 5.40 3.59 -22.31
N SER A 171 6.45 3.77 -23.13
CA SER A 171 7.13 5.06 -23.27
C SER A 171 6.23 6.19 -23.81
N ASP A 172 5.12 5.84 -24.47
CA ASP A 172 4.12 6.80 -24.94
C ASP A 172 3.07 7.17 -23.88
N GLY A 173 3.13 6.57 -22.69
CA GLY A 173 2.20 6.81 -21.59
C GLY A 173 0.82 6.20 -21.77
N LYS A 174 0.56 5.42 -22.83
CA LYS A 174 -0.81 5.01 -23.21
C LYS A 174 -1.20 3.60 -22.79
N THR A 175 -0.22 2.72 -22.57
CA THR A 175 -0.48 1.32 -22.26
C THR A 175 0.36 0.85 -21.08
N PHE A 176 -0.02 -0.29 -20.51
CA PHE A 176 0.75 -0.96 -19.48
C PHE A 176 1.14 -2.36 -19.96
N LYS A 177 2.38 -2.76 -19.71
CA LYS A 177 2.86 -4.10 -20.08
C LYS A 177 3.52 -4.76 -18.88
N TYR A 178 3.05 -5.97 -18.54
CA TYR A 178 3.75 -6.82 -17.60
C TYR A 178 5.12 -7.25 -18.14
N TYR A 179 6.10 -7.38 -17.25
CA TYR A 179 7.39 -7.98 -17.59
C TYR A 179 7.21 -9.45 -17.97
N GLU A 180 8.06 -9.97 -18.84
CA GLU A 180 7.99 -11.38 -19.28
C GLU A 180 8.03 -12.39 -18.12
N ASP A 181 8.71 -12.05 -17.02
CA ASP A 181 8.82 -12.88 -15.83
C ASP A 181 7.74 -12.61 -14.76
N HIS A 182 6.68 -11.84 -15.05
CA HIS A 182 5.67 -11.45 -14.07
C HIS A 182 5.00 -12.63 -13.35
N LEU A 183 4.79 -13.76 -14.03
CA LEU A 183 4.24 -14.97 -13.42
C LEU A 183 5.20 -15.56 -12.37
N TYR A 184 6.49 -15.58 -12.67
CA TYR A 184 7.52 -16.01 -11.73
C TYR A 184 7.59 -15.06 -10.53
N LEU A 185 7.53 -13.74 -10.77
CA LEU A 185 7.55 -12.73 -9.71
C LEU A 185 6.34 -12.87 -8.78
N ARG A 186 5.13 -13.08 -9.31
CA ARG A 186 3.92 -13.38 -8.51
C ARG A 186 4.11 -14.62 -7.65
N ALA A 187 4.60 -15.71 -8.22
CA ALA A 187 4.86 -16.93 -7.48
C ALA A 187 5.89 -16.70 -6.36
N LYS A 188 6.95 -15.93 -6.64
CA LYS A 188 7.96 -15.56 -5.64
C LYS A 188 7.35 -14.75 -4.49
N PHE A 189 6.56 -13.71 -4.80
CA PHE A 189 5.86 -12.90 -3.80
C PHE A 189 5.01 -13.78 -2.88
N TRP A 190 4.10 -14.58 -3.47
CA TRP A 190 3.15 -15.38 -2.70
C TRP A 190 3.83 -16.46 -1.88
N ASN A 191 4.87 -17.12 -2.40
CA ASN A 191 5.64 -18.10 -1.65
C ASN A 191 6.33 -17.46 -0.43
N ARG A 192 6.89 -16.26 -0.58
CA ARG A 192 7.56 -15.57 0.53
C ARG A 192 6.57 -15.03 1.57
N PHE A 193 5.52 -14.34 1.11
CA PHE A 193 4.46 -13.80 1.95
C PHE A 193 3.81 -14.90 2.81
N THR A 194 3.42 -16.02 2.19
CA THR A 194 2.74 -17.12 2.90
C THR A 194 3.61 -17.77 3.98
N VAL A 195 4.91 -17.96 3.71
CA VAL A 195 5.86 -18.48 4.71
C VAL A 195 5.97 -17.54 5.91
N LEU A 196 6.01 -16.23 5.68
CA LEU A 196 6.11 -15.24 6.75
C LEU A 196 4.80 -15.05 7.52
N ALA A 197 3.67 -15.08 6.82
CA ALA A 197 2.33 -14.99 7.39
C ALA A 197 1.96 -16.24 8.21
N ALA A 198 2.63 -17.38 7.98
CA ALA A 198 2.35 -18.62 8.70
C ALA A 198 2.60 -18.55 10.21
N SER A 199 3.41 -17.60 10.65
CA SER A 199 3.70 -17.36 12.07
C SER A 199 2.50 -16.79 12.84
N SER A 200 1.51 -16.26 12.12
CA SER A 200 0.28 -15.68 12.67
C SER A 200 -0.93 -16.24 11.90
N PRO A 201 -1.30 -17.52 12.11
CA PRO A 201 -2.31 -18.18 11.30
C PRO A 201 -3.65 -17.44 11.40
N PRO A 202 -4.37 -17.27 10.28
CA PRO A 202 -5.66 -16.62 10.30
C PRO A 202 -6.65 -17.43 11.15
N VAL A 203 -7.64 -16.75 11.72
CA VAL A 203 -8.77 -17.38 12.44
C VAL A 203 -9.64 -18.23 11.49
N PHE A 204 -9.45 -18.10 10.17
CA PHE A 204 -10.21 -18.79 9.12
C PHE A 204 -9.50 -20.03 8.59
N GLN A 205 -10.29 -20.91 7.96
CA GLN A 205 -9.73 -21.99 7.14
C GLN A 205 -8.86 -21.39 6.01
N PRO A 206 -7.70 -21.98 5.68
CA PRO A 206 -6.78 -21.42 4.69
C PRO A 206 -7.40 -21.13 3.31
N ARG A 207 -8.33 -21.98 2.85
CA ARG A 207 -8.99 -21.80 1.55
C ARG A 207 -9.87 -20.55 1.52
N SER A 208 -10.74 -20.40 2.53
CA SER A 208 -11.62 -19.22 2.62
C SER A 208 -10.83 -17.95 2.89
N PHE A 209 -9.74 -18.03 3.66
CA PHE A 209 -8.84 -16.89 3.84
C PHE A 209 -8.26 -16.40 2.52
N MET A 210 -7.72 -17.31 1.69
CA MET A 210 -7.17 -16.93 0.39
C MET A 210 -8.23 -16.39 -0.57
N GLU A 211 -9.46 -16.93 -0.53
CA GLU A 211 -10.57 -16.36 -1.30
C GLU A 211 -10.87 -14.92 -0.90
N HIS A 212 -10.90 -14.60 0.41
CA HIS A 212 -11.10 -13.22 0.86
C HIS A 212 -9.92 -12.31 0.52
N VAL A 213 -8.67 -12.79 0.59
CA VAL A 213 -7.50 -12.03 0.14
C VAL A 213 -7.60 -11.70 -1.35
N ARG A 214 -8.07 -12.64 -2.18
CA ARG A 214 -8.31 -12.41 -3.61
C ARG A 214 -9.38 -11.34 -3.82
N THR A 215 -10.48 -11.41 -3.08
CA THR A 215 -11.53 -10.39 -3.19
C THR A 215 -11.05 -9.03 -2.66
N GLY A 216 -10.23 -9.00 -1.60
CA GLY A 216 -9.56 -7.78 -1.12
C GLY A 216 -8.63 -7.17 -2.18
N ARG A 217 -7.86 -7.98 -2.91
CA ARG A 217 -7.08 -7.51 -4.07
C ARG A 217 -7.99 -6.90 -5.14
N THR A 218 -9.08 -7.57 -5.48
CA THR A 218 -10.05 -7.05 -6.45
C THR A 218 -10.65 -5.72 -5.98
N LEU A 219 -11.01 -5.61 -4.70
CA LEU A 219 -11.47 -4.36 -4.09
C LEU A 219 -10.43 -3.25 -4.26
N GLY A 220 -9.16 -3.51 -3.94
CA GLY A 220 -8.07 -2.56 -4.15
C GLY A 220 -7.93 -2.11 -5.60
N ILE A 221 -7.92 -3.04 -6.56
CA ILE A 221 -7.83 -2.69 -7.97
C ILE A 221 -9.00 -1.80 -8.41
N LEU A 222 -10.24 -2.14 -7.99
CA LEU A 222 -11.42 -1.33 -8.30
C LEU A 222 -11.33 0.08 -7.69
N LEU A 223 -10.87 0.20 -6.43
CA LEU A 223 -10.78 1.49 -5.74
C LEU A 223 -9.75 2.42 -6.39
N TRP A 224 -8.56 1.91 -6.75
CA TRP A 224 -7.45 2.74 -7.26
C TRP A 224 -7.42 2.91 -8.78
N ARG A 225 -8.08 2.02 -9.54
CA ARG A 225 -8.13 2.08 -11.02
C ARG A 225 -9.54 2.29 -11.57
N GLY A 226 -10.57 2.15 -10.74
CA GLY A 226 -11.97 2.33 -11.12
C GLY A 226 -12.59 3.66 -10.68
N ILE A 227 -11.92 4.39 -9.78
CA ILE A 227 -12.33 5.73 -9.34
C ILE A 227 -11.26 6.71 -9.78
N ALA A 228 -11.66 7.78 -10.47
CA ALA A 228 -10.71 8.76 -10.96
C ALA A 228 -10.22 9.66 -9.82
N PHE A 229 -8.96 10.09 -9.94
CA PHE A 229 -8.34 11.06 -9.05
C PHE A 229 -8.21 12.39 -9.82
N ASP A 230 -9.14 13.31 -9.57
CA ASP A 230 -9.18 14.62 -10.21
C ASP A 230 -8.85 15.69 -9.15
N ASP A 231 -7.65 16.27 -9.19
CA ASP A 231 -7.23 17.36 -8.28
C ASP A 231 -7.47 17.05 -6.78
N GLY A 232 -7.22 15.80 -6.35
CA GLY A 232 -7.46 15.35 -4.98
C GLY A 232 -8.90 14.92 -4.69
N LYS A 233 -9.81 15.02 -5.65
CA LYS A 233 -11.18 14.48 -5.55
C LYS A 233 -11.23 13.06 -6.07
N ILE A 234 -11.93 12.21 -5.33
CA ILE A 234 -12.12 10.79 -5.62
C ILE A 234 -13.62 10.46 -5.58
N ASP A 235 -14.39 11.16 -6.41
CA ASP A 235 -15.86 11.21 -6.37
C ASP A 235 -16.55 10.81 -7.69
N ARG A 236 -15.78 10.42 -8.72
CA ARG A 236 -16.32 9.88 -9.98
C ARG A 236 -15.63 8.59 -10.42
N VAL A 237 -16.34 7.74 -11.15
CA VAL A 237 -15.72 6.60 -11.83
C VAL A 237 -14.88 7.04 -13.03
N VAL A 238 -13.92 6.22 -13.41
CA VAL A 238 -13.15 6.38 -14.64
C VAL A 238 -14.02 6.22 -15.89
N THR A 239 -13.68 6.93 -16.98
CA THR A 239 -14.40 6.88 -18.26
C THR A 239 -13.45 6.69 -19.44
N GLU A 240 -13.91 6.03 -20.52
CA GLU A 240 -13.05 5.68 -21.67
C GLU A 240 -12.54 6.91 -22.44
N ASP A 241 -13.23 8.04 -22.36
CA ASP A 241 -12.88 9.29 -23.02
C ASP A 241 -11.82 10.12 -22.27
N ARG A 242 -11.69 9.94 -20.95
CA ARG A 242 -10.81 10.76 -20.10
C ARG A 242 -9.68 9.97 -19.45
N ASP A 243 -9.93 8.70 -19.13
CA ASP A 243 -9.08 7.90 -18.25
C ASP A 243 -8.62 6.60 -18.95
N GLU A 244 -8.28 6.68 -20.25
CA GLU A 244 -7.95 5.53 -21.11
C GLU A 244 -6.93 4.57 -20.45
N LEU A 245 -5.82 5.10 -19.93
CA LEU A 245 -4.78 4.29 -19.28
C LEU A 245 -5.29 3.62 -18.00
N GLU A 246 -6.11 4.30 -17.21
CA GLU A 246 -6.64 3.78 -15.96
C GLU A 246 -7.64 2.65 -16.21
N ILE A 247 -8.52 2.80 -17.22
CA ILE A 247 -9.41 1.71 -17.66
C ILE A 247 -8.61 0.53 -18.23
N PHE A 248 -7.55 0.82 -19.00
CA PHE A 248 -6.68 -0.22 -19.52
C PHE A 248 -6.04 -1.01 -18.37
N LYS A 249 -5.45 -0.33 -17.38
CA LYS A 249 -4.87 -0.95 -16.18
C LYS A 249 -5.92 -1.70 -15.37
N LEU A 250 -7.08 -1.10 -15.13
CA LEU A 250 -8.21 -1.71 -14.40
C LEU A 250 -8.55 -3.08 -14.99
N ARG A 251 -8.81 -3.13 -16.29
CA ARG A 251 -9.18 -4.38 -16.99
C ARG A 251 -8.03 -5.38 -16.96
N LEU A 252 -6.81 -4.94 -17.25
CA LEU A 252 -5.63 -5.80 -17.26
C LEU A 252 -5.34 -6.41 -15.87
N PHE A 253 -5.51 -5.63 -14.80
CA PHE A 253 -5.20 -6.04 -13.43
C PHE A 253 -6.27 -6.97 -12.86
N LEU A 254 -7.55 -6.73 -13.20
CA LEU A 254 -8.67 -7.59 -12.80
C LEU A 254 -8.59 -9.00 -13.42
N GLU A 255 -8.08 -9.10 -14.64
CA GLU A 255 -7.88 -10.38 -15.35
C GLU A 255 -6.52 -11.05 -15.00
N ALA A 256 -5.62 -10.34 -14.32
CA ALA A 256 -4.30 -10.90 -14.00
C ALA A 256 -4.40 -12.07 -13.01
N PRO A 257 -3.53 -13.10 -13.15
CA PRO A 257 -3.57 -14.28 -12.30
C PRO A 257 -3.50 -13.94 -10.81
N THR A 258 -4.51 -14.40 -10.08
CA THR A 258 -4.57 -14.32 -8.63
C THR A 258 -3.65 -15.37 -7.99
N PRO A 259 -3.30 -15.24 -6.70
CA PRO A 259 -2.51 -16.25 -5.97
C PRO A 259 -3.00 -17.68 -6.26
N PRO A 260 -2.08 -18.65 -6.48
CA PRO A 260 -2.46 -20.05 -6.68
C PRO A 260 -3.23 -20.58 -5.45
N ASP A 261 -4.12 -21.56 -5.65
CA ASP A 261 -4.78 -22.27 -4.56
C ASP A 261 -3.72 -23.02 -3.72
N PHE A 262 -3.35 -22.45 -2.59
CA PHE A 262 -2.28 -22.96 -1.76
C PHE A 262 -2.81 -24.00 -0.77
N ASN A 263 -2.27 -25.23 -0.83
CA ASN A 263 -2.56 -26.27 0.14
C ASN A 263 -1.58 -26.13 1.32
N TRP A 264 -2.01 -25.41 2.37
CA TRP A 264 -1.21 -25.05 3.56
C TRP A 264 -0.47 -26.22 4.24
N ARG A 265 -0.95 -27.45 4.04
CA ARG A 265 -0.46 -28.65 4.74
C ARG A 265 0.86 -29.23 4.20
N HIS A 266 1.28 -28.92 2.98
CA HIS A 266 2.33 -29.71 2.30
C HIS A 266 3.78 -29.21 2.47
N ARG A 267 4.04 -28.13 3.22
CA ARG A 267 5.41 -27.60 3.40
C ARG A 267 5.79 -27.28 4.85
N SER A 268 5.16 -27.93 5.84
CA SER A 268 5.52 -27.73 7.25
C SER A 268 6.91 -28.27 7.63
N TRP A 269 7.50 -29.20 6.86
CA TRP A 269 8.75 -29.86 7.27
C TRP A 269 10.05 -29.19 6.76
N LEU A 270 10.04 -28.63 5.55
CA LEU A 270 11.22 -27.92 5.01
C LEU A 270 11.32 -26.46 5.49
N SER A 271 10.21 -25.87 5.95
CA SER A 271 10.16 -24.47 6.42
C SER A 271 10.84 -24.28 7.79
N CYS A 272 10.85 -25.31 8.64
CA CYS A 272 11.51 -25.27 9.95
C CYS A 272 13.05 -25.11 9.84
N ILE A 273 13.66 -25.62 8.76
CA ILE A 273 15.12 -25.52 8.54
C ILE A 273 15.52 -24.08 8.11
N TRP A 274 14.64 -23.35 7.43
CA TRP A 274 14.90 -21.96 7.00
C TRP A 274 14.59 -20.91 8.08
N LEU A 275 13.65 -21.19 8.98
CA LEU A 275 13.29 -20.32 10.11
C LEU A 275 14.47 -20.07 11.07
N LEU A 276 15.39 -21.03 11.21
CA LEU A 276 16.56 -20.89 12.11
C LEU A 276 17.65 -19.95 11.56
N ARG A 277 17.61 -19.54 10.29
CA ARG A 277 18.62 -18.64 9.68
C ARG A 277 18.24 -17.16 9.64
N PHE A 278 16.99 -16.80 9.93
CA PHE A 278 16.48 -15.41 9.75
C PHE A 278 16.23 -14.62 11.05
N VAL A 279 16.70 -15.11 12.21
CA VAL A 279 16.49 -14.46 13.52
C VAL A 279 17.29 -13.15 13.71
N PHE A 280 18.08 -12.71 12.74
CA PHE A 280 18.79 -11.42 12.83
C PHE A 280 18.59 -10.55 11.58
N TYR A 281 17.37 -10.05 11.37
CA TYR A 281 17.19 -8.80 10.64
C TYR A 281 16.47 -7.80 11.55
N ARG A 282 17.26 -6.92 12.16
CA ARG A 282 16.79 -5.73 12.87
C ARG A 282 16.76 -4.61 11.82
N PRO A 283 15.60 -4.10 11.40
CA PRO A 283 15.60 -2.93 10.51
C PRO A 283 16.37 -1.80 11.21
N PRO A 284 17.16 -0.99 10.48
CA PRO A 284 17.76 0.20 11.06
C PRO A 284 16.63 1.04 11.65
N SER A 285 16.73 1.36 12.94
CA SER A 285 15.77 2.21 13.62
C SER A 285 15.84 3.60 12.98
N ALA A 286 14.90 3.92 12.09
CA ALA A 286 14.69 5.29 11.67
C ALA A 286 14.22 6.07 12.91
N LYS A 287 15.08 6.95 13.42
CA LYS A 287 14.72 7.86 14.50
C LYS A 287 13.95 9.02 13.87
N SER A 288 12.63 8.93 13.83
CA SER A 288 11.80 10.09 13.48
C SER A 288 11.85 11.08 14.64
N LYS A 289 12.15 12.35 14.32
CA LYS A 289 12.09 13.46 15.27
C LYS A 289 10.94 14.37 14.87
N VAL A 290 10.03 14.61 15.80
CA VAL A 290 8.97 15.59 15.62
C VAL A 290 9.51 16.92 16.14
N VAL A 291 9.53 17.94 15.29
CA VAL A 291 9.88 19.31 15.68
C VAL A 291 8.62 20.14 15.54
N GLU A 292 8.11 20.66 16.64
CA GLU A 292 6.95 21.55 16.63
C GLU A 292 7.44 22.96 16.28
N VAL A 293 7.09 23.45 15.09
CA VAL A 293 7.47 24.79 14.63
C VAL A 293 6.28 25.72 14.86
N LYS A 294 6.42 26.66 15.79
CA LYS A 294 5.44 27.73 15.98
C LYS A 294 5.65 28.78 14.89
N VAL A 295 4.67 28.91 14.00
CA VAL A 295 4.67 29.95 12.97
C VAL A 295 3.87 31.14 13.47
N ALA A 296 4.53 32.28 13.68
CA ALA A 296 3.90 33.58 13.80
C ALA A 296 4.04 34.30 12.45
N GLU A 297 2.97 34.98 12.03
CA GLU A 297 2.78 35.62 10.73
C GLU A 297 4.10 36.15 10.12
N ASP A 298 4.48 35.53 9.01
CA ASP A 298 5.52 35.91 8.05
C ASP A 298 7.00 35.77 8.44
N LYS A 299 7.35 35.22 9.61
CA LYS A 299 8.74 34.84 9.91
C LYS A 299 8.84 33.57 10.77
N ILE A 300 9.60 32.58 10.31
CA ILE A 300 10.15 31.51 11.17
C ILE A 300 11.03 32.21 12.20
N THR A 301 10.51 32.40 13.40
CA THR A 301 11.13 33.24 14.44
C THR A 301 11.95 32.43 15.43
N GLU A 302 11.65 31.14 15.60
CA GLU A 302 12.41 30.26 16.50
C GLU A 302 12.17 28.78 16.15
N VAL A 303 13.24 27.98 16.14
CA VAL A 303 13.18 26.51 16.06
C VAL A 303 13.73 25.98 17.37
N ASP A 304 12.83 25.75 18.33
CA ASP A 304 13.20 25.07 19.58
C ASP A 304 13.28 23.56 19.33
N ILE A 305 14.51 23.04 19.42
CA ILE A 305 14.76 21.60 19.36
C ILE A 305 14.72 21.08 20.80
N GLU A 306 13.55 20.67 21.28
CA GLU A 306 13.46 19.95 22.56
C GLU A 306 13.95 18.51 22.40
N TYR A 307 15.03 18.16 23.08
CA TYR A 307 15.52 16.79 23.21
C TYR A 307 14.64 16.02 24.19
N GLY A 308 13.51 15.52 23.71
CA GLY A 308 12.62 14.62 24.47
C GLY A 308 13.22 13.23 24.66
N GLY A 309 14.28 13.10 25.47
CA GLY A 309 14.86 11.83 25.87
C GLY A 309 15.01 11.75 27.38
N LYS A 310 13.96 11.30 28.08
CA LYS A 310 14.14 10.76 29.44
C LYS A 310 14.75 9.37 29.30
N CYS A 311 16.05 9.27 29.53
CA CYS A 311 16.67 8.02 29.95
C CYS A 311 15.99 7.58 31.26
N VAL A 312 15.29 6.46 31.24
CA VAL A 312 15.06 5.68 32.45
C VAL A 312 15.97 4.47 32.31
N ALA A 313 17.05 4.49 33.08
CA ALA A 313 17.83 3.31 33.36
C ALA A 313 17.04 2.45 34.35
N ASP A 314 16.89 1.18 34.03
CA ASP A 314 17.05 0.03 34.92
C ASP A 314 17.31 -1.22 34.07
#